data_AF-A0A3L6PCH3-F1
#
_entry.id   AF-A0A3L6PCH3-F1
#
_cell.length_a   1.000
_cell.length_b   1.000
_cell.length_c   1.000
_cell.angle_alpha   90.00
_cell.angle_beta   90.00
_cell.angle_gamma   90.00
#
_symmetry.space_group_name_H-M   'P 1'
#
loop_
_entity.id
_entity.type
_entity.pdbx_description
1 polymer ?
#
loop_
_entity_poly.entity_id
_entity_poly.type
_entity_poly.pdbx_seq_one_letter_code
_entity_poly.pdbx_strand_id
1 'polypeptide(L)'
;MKYMKLGTKPDTFYTEEAVRSVVSDVPADLIIHVNKTKYLLHKLKFGQHYENAASDDIDCNQAYKFPLLLKCGLLQRLCSDTDDGDEEPVPVALHDIPGGEEAFELCAKFCYGISISISAANLVPAMLAARFLRMTEAVAKGNLVAKLETFFDSCVLQGWKDSVAALQAAWRISGWSESRIVQPCIDSIVEKILMPPSKVTWSYTYTRPGYTRKPHQSVPKDWWTEDISELDIEVFRSVISTVRASRLLPPPLIGEALHVYACKHLVDPLRAGAVANGGVLHQAQSSAAEETLAKQRRVLESIVTMIPGEPGSVTGRFLLRLLRVANYVSASSSTRAQLIRQAGSQLDEARAADLLIPLPSDPQAYDVGAAEAVLEHFLAQFQRPAAPDERRRMSTAMDKVAKIFDEYLRTIALDRDFPVAKFVDLVECLPDIARSDHDGLYYAIDIYLKEHPELSKADKKRLCRLIDCRKLSPDVRAQAISNDRMPLRTIVQLLFVEQERTMGAAASASHGAAVTPDRASVDAISWLAARTKEDEPASSADHKSEVHRPRRDHARVADGGAASMTRSLSVSTKTPLGGRKERTTEERGSRMRNKE
;
A
#
# COMPACT_ATOMS: atom_id res chain seq x y z
N MET A 1 -25.73 10.53 -2.03
CA MET A 1 -25.92 9.56 -0.95
C MET A 1 -27.40 9.30 -0.81
N LYS A 2 -27.79 8.05 -0.62
CA LYS A 2 -29.19 7.68 -0.35
C LYS A 2 -29.51 7.95 1.12
N TYR A 3 -30.76 8.30 1.40
CA TYR A 3 -31.24 8.58 2.76
C TYR A 3 -32.50 7.77 3.05
N MET A 4 -32.61 7.26 4.28
CA MET A 4 -33.84 6.70 4.82
C MET A 4 -34.42 7.70 5.82
N LYS A 5 -35.66 8.13 5.59
CA LYS A 5 -36.40 8.99 6.51
C LYS A 5 -37.32 8.14 7.36
N LEU A 6 -37.21 8.26 8.69
CA LEU A 6 -38.08 7.57 9.65
C LEU A 6 -38.82 8.61 10.48
N GLY A 7 -40.07 8.35 10.87
CA GLY A 7 -40.88 9.28 11.67
C GLY A 7 -41.49 10.42 10.85
N THR A 8 -42.57 10.99 11.39
CA THR A 8 -43.41 12.00 10.72
C THR A 8 -43.52 13.30 11.51
N LYS A 9 -43.20 13.28 12.82
CA LYS A 9 -43.31 14.46 13.68
C LYS A 9 -42.13 15.42 13.46
N PRO A 10 -42.33 16.74 13.64
CA PRO A 10 -41.24 17.71 13.60
C PRO A 10 -40.25 17.47 14.75
N ASP A 11 -39.04 18.04 14.63
CA ASP A 11 -38.06 17.98 15.70
C ASP A 11 -38.49 18.89 16.86
N THR A 12 -38.77 18.28 18.01
CA THR A 12 -39.20 18.96 19.22
C THR A 12 -38.11 18.95 20.31
N PHE A 13 -36.89 18.53 19.99
CA PHE A 13 -35.76 18.68 20.90
C PHE A 13 -35.28 20.13 20.94
N TYR A 14 -35.02 20.64 22.14
CA TYR A 14 -34.42 21.94 22.37
C TYR A 14 -33.32 21.85 23.45
N THR A 15 -32.47 22.87 23.51
CA THR A 15 -31.38 22.96 24.48
C THR A 15 -31.58 24.17 25.37
N GLU A 16 -31.44 23.96 26.68
CA GLU A 16 -31.45 25.00 27.71
C GLU A 16 -30.35 24.69 28.71
N GLU A 17 -29.41 25.61 28.94
CA GLU A 17 -28.31 25.46 29.92
C GLU A 17 -27.56 24.11 29.89
N ALA A 18 -27.22 23.62 28.69
CA ALA A 18 -26.57 22.31 28.44
C ALA A 18 -27.43 21.06 28.77
N VAL A 19 -28.74 21.26 28.92
CA VAL A 19 -29.74 20.20 29.05
C VAL A 19 -30.54 20.08 27.75
N ARG A 20 -30.68 18.86 27.23
CA ARG A 20 -31.50 18.52 26.06
C ARG A 20 -32.88 18.04 26.50
N SER A 21 -33.92 18.72 26.07
CA SER A 21 -35.32 18.44 26.48
C SER A 21 -36.22 18.27 25.27
N VAL A 22 -37.33 17.54 25.43
CA VAL A 22 -38.36 17.37 24.40
C VAL A 22 -39.58 18.21 24.74
N VAL A 23 -40.03 19.08 23.83
CA VAL A 23 -41.27 19.87 24.03
C VAL A 23 -42.46 18.93 24.22
N SER A 24 -43.17 19.09 25.32
CA SER A 24 -44.26 18.23 25.76
C SER A 24 -45.18 18.98 26.74
N ASP A 25 -46.48 18.68 26.74
CA ASP A 25 -47.44 19.23 27.71
C ASP A 25 -47.34 18.56 29.09
N VAL A 26 -46.44 17.58 29.24
CA VAL A 26 -46.28 16.77 30.45
C VAL A 26 -44.87 17.01 30.98
N PRO A 27 -44.66 17.11 32.31
CA PRO A 27 -43.32 17.23 32.87
C PRO A 27 -42.48 15.99 32.57
N ALA A 28 -41.19 16.21 32.33
CA ALA A 28 -40.20 15.15 32.16
C ALA A 28 -40.03 14.39 33.48
N ASP A 29 -40.09 13.07 33.41
CA ASP A 29 -40.01 12.12 34.53
C ASP A 29 -38.88 11.10 34.34
N LEU A 30 -37.99 11.33 33.35
CA LEU A 30 -36.80 10.52 33.09
C LEU A 30 -35.59 11.42 32.82
N ILE A 31 -34.52 11.23 33.59
CA ILE A 31 -33.25 11.92 33.38
C ILE A 31 -32.23 10.91 32.87
N ILE A 32 -31.62 11.18 31.72
CA ILE A 32 -30.54 10.36 31.15
C ILE A 32 -29.29 11.22 30.98
N HIS A 33 -28.16 10.77 31.53
CA HIS A 33 -26.86 11.39 31.33
C HIS A 33 -26.07 10.59 30.29
N VAL A 34 -25.77 11.21 29.15
CA VAL A 34 -24.90 10.62 28.13
C VAL A 34 -23.68 11.51 28.02
N ASN A 35 -22.50 10.98 28.36
CA ASN A 35 -21.26 11.76 28.39
C ASN A 35 -21.40 13.07 29.16
N LYS A 36 -21.40 14.22 28.47
CA LYS A 36 -21.48 15.57 29.07
C LYS A 36 -22.88 16.18 28.94
N THR A 37 -23.81 15.50 28.26
CA THR A 37 -25.15 16.02 28.00
C THR A 37 -26.19 15.34 28.88
N LYS A 38 -26.99 16.17 29.54
CA LYS A 38 -28.16 15.76 30.33
C LYS A 38 -29.40 15.80 29.44
N TYR A 39 -30.16 14.72 29.41
CA TYR A 39 -31.42 14.61 28.68
C TYR A 39 -32.61 14.55 29.65
N LEU A 40 -33.59 15.42 29.46
CA LEU A 40 -34.88 15.38 30.15
C LEU A 40 -35.93 14.80 29.21
N LEU A 41 -36.39 13.60 29.54
CA LEU A 41 -37.22 12.74 28.71
C LEU A 41 -38.43 12.25 29.50
N HIS A 42 -39.28 11.47 28.84
CA HIS A 42 -40.53 10.98 29.39
C HIS A 42 -40.54 9.45 29.43
N LYS A 43 -40.90 8.87 30.58
CA LYS A 43 -41.28 7.47 30.78
C LYS A 43 -42.62 7.20 30.08
N LEU A 44 -43.02 5.92 30.05
CA LEU A 44 -44.32 5.52 29.55
C LEU A 44 -45.43 6.03 30.50
N LYS A 45 -46.28 6.94 30.03
CA LYS A 45 -47.54 7.26 30.72
C LYS A 45 -48.69 6.57 30.01
N PHE A 46 -49.29 5.58 30.68
CA PHE A 46 -50.66 5.18 30.35
C PHE A 46 -51.56 6.38 30.67
N GLY A 47 -52.47 6.73 29.76
CA GLY A 47 -53.49 7.73 30.05
C GLY A 47 -54.39 7.26 31.19
N GLN A 48 -54.02 7.56 32.44
CA GLN A 48 -54.89 7.40 33.60
C GLN A 48 -55.99 8.46 33.52
N HIS A 49 -56.98 8.30 32.64
CA HIS A 49 -58.26 9.01 32.68
C HIS A 49 -59.37 8.40 31.79
N TYR A 50 -59.25 7.16 31.32
CA TYR A 50 -60.27 6.54 30.44
C TYR A 50 -60.88 5.24 30.97
N GLU A 51 -60.94 5.02 32.29
CA GLU A 51 -61.69 3.86 32.83
C GLU A 51 -63.21 4.10 32.93
N ASN A 52 -63.71 5.31 32.66
CA ASN A 52 -65.15 5.62 32.78
C ASN A 52 -65.85 6.03 31.47
N ALA A 53 -65.30 5.69 30.30
CA ALA A 53 -65.99 5.89 29.03
C ALA A 53 -66.25 4.53 28.36
N ALA A 54 -67.28 3.84 28.86
CA ALA A 54 -67.97 2.83 28.07
C ALA A 54 -68.75 3.55 26.95
N SER A 55 -68.08 3.81 25.83
CA SER A 55 -68.76 4.06 24.55
C SER A 55 -67.85 3.61 23.43
N ASP A 56 -68.35 2.66 22.66
CA ASP A 56 -67.78 2.17 21.42
C ASP A 56 -67.39 3.34 20.48
N ASP A 57 -66.33 3.12 19.69
CA ASP A 57 -65.77 4.02 18.66
C ASP A 57 -64.78 5.13 19.09
N ILE A 58 -63.71 4.75 19.83
CA ILE A 58 -62.50 5.57 19.92
C ILE A 58 -61.29 4.76 19.46
N ASP A 59 -60.66 5.22 18.38
CA ASP A 59 -59.40 4.75 17.82
C ASP A 59 -58.33 4.64 18.93
N CYS A 60 -58.04 3.42 19.36
CA CYS A 60 -57.18 3.09 20.50
C CYS A 60 -55.68 3.40 20.29
N ASN A 61 -55.33 4.09 19.21
CA ASN A 61 -53.95 4.52 18.91
C ASN A 61 -53.54 5.85 19.55
N GLN A 62 -54.44 6.59 20.20
CA GLN A 62 -54.16 7.93 20.74
C GLN A 62 -53.61 7.95 22.20
N ALA A 63 -53.49 6.80 22.89
CA ALA A 63 -53.34 6.74 24.36
C ALA A 63 -51.93 6.44 24.93
N TYR A 64 -50.87 6.42 24.12
CA TYR A 64 -49.48 6.26 24.62
C TYR A 64 -48.69 7.55 24.43
N LYS A 65 -48.70 8.43 25.43
CA LYS A 65 -48.18 9.78 25.21
C LYS A 65 -46.66 9.80 25.02
N PHE A 66 -45.85 8.87 25.59
CA PHE A 66 -44.39 8.87 25.37
C PHE A 66 -43.69 7.48 25.37
N PRO A 67 -42.90 7.10 24.34
CA PRO A 67 -42.64 5.68 24.01
C PRO A 67 -41.22 5.20 24.29
N LEU A 68 -40.40 5.96 25.04
CA LEU A 68 -38.97 5.65 25.14
C LEU A 68 -38.72 4.25 25.71
N LEU A 69 -39.44 3.90 26.78
CA LEU A 69 -39.43 2.54 27.33
C LEU A 69 -40.05 1.53 26.36
N LEU A 70 -41.14 1.83 25.65
CA LEU A 70 -41.77 0.86 24.72
C LEU A 70 -40.83 0.34 23.62
N LYS A 71 -39.81 1.12 23.23
CA LYS A 71 -38.89 0.75 22.15
C LYS A 71 -37.48 0.43 22.63
N CYS A 72 -37.09 0.81 23.84
CA CYS A 72 -35.74 0.62 24.36
C CYS A 72 -35.69 -0.46 25.46
N GLY A 73 -35.27 -1.67 25.11
CA GLY A 73 -35.21 -2.80 26.03
C GLY A 73 -34.13 -2.73 27.10
N LEU A 74 -33.13 -1.83 26.97
CA LEU A 74 -32.18 -1.55 28.05
C LEU A 74 -32.81 -0.64 29.10
N LEU A 75 -33.40 0.48 28.66
CA LEU A 75 -34.03 1.44 29.57
C LEU A 75 -35.26 0.85 30.27
N GLN A 76 -36.02 -0.05 29.61
CA GLN A 76 -37.07 -0.83 30.28
C GLN A 76 -36.56 -1.55 31.52
N ARG A 77 -35.37 -2.13 31.46
CA ARG A 77 -34.77 -2.87 32.59
C ARG A 77 -34.18 -1.95 33.65
N LEU A 78 -33.57 -0.84 33.24
CA LEU A 78 -32.97 0.11 34.19
C LEU A 78 -34.03 0.91 34.93
N CYS A 79 -35.20 1.10 34.33
CA CYS A 79 -36.30 1.89 34.91
C CYS A 79 -37.41 1.03 35.54
N SER A 80 -37.33 -0.31 35.50
CA SER A 80 -38.31 -1.20 36.16
C SER A 80 -38.13 -1.30 37.67
N ASP A 81 -36.95 -0.93 38.16
CA ASP A 81 -36.54 -1.16 39.55
C ASP A 81 -36.68 0.10 40.43
N THR A 82 -37.18 1.22 39.88
CA THR A 82 -37.43 2.47 40.61
C THR A 82 -38.89 2.52 41.05
N ASP A 83 -39.14 2.34 42.35
CA ASP A 83 -40.47 2.40 42.98
C ASP A 83 -41.12 3.80 42.79
N ASP A 84 -42.43 3.84 42.57
CA ASP A 84 -43.23 5.03 42.20
C ASP A 84 -43.50 5.99 43.39
N GLY A 85 -42.54 6.15 44.30
CA GLY A 85 -42.62 7.14 45.37
C GLY A 85 -42.40 8.57 44.86
N ASP A 86 -42.89 9.59 45.60
CA ASP A 86 -42.76 11.04 45.33
C ASP A 86 -41.29 11.57 45.32
N GLU A 87 -40.30 10.73 45.05
CA GLU A 87 -38.88 11.08 44.98
C GLU A 87 -38.49 11.57 43.58
N GLU A 88 -37.51 12.48 43.52
CA GLU A 88 -36.98 13.01 42.26
C GLU A 88 -36.47 11.88 41.35
N PRO A 89 -36.67 11.97 40.01
CA PRO A 89 -36.29 10.91 39.09
C PRO A 89 -34.78 10.64 39.14
N VAL A 90 -34.41 9.43 39.55
CA VAL A 90 -33.01 8.98 39.60
C VAL A 90 -32.38 9.03 38.21
N PRO A 91 -31.25 9.75 38.02
CA PRO A 91 -30.62 9.89 36.72
C PRO A 91 -29.97 8.56 36.27
N VAL A 92 -30.28 8.15 35.04
CA VAL A 92 -29.66 6.98 34.40
C VAL A 92 -28.39 7.43 33.65
N ALA A 93 -27.24 6.91 34.04
CA ALA A 93 -25.97 7.19 33.39
C ALA A 93 -25.68 6.20 32.24
N LEU A 94 -25.47 6.72 31.03
CA LEU A 94 -25.10 6.00 29.81
C LEU A 94 -23.81 6.58 29.23
N HIS A 95 -22.74 6.62 30.02
CA HIS A 95 -21.48 7.27 29.62
C HIS A 95 -20.79 6.57 28.43
N ASP A 96 -20.90 5.25 28.30
CA ASP A 96 -20.19 4.49 27.25
C ASP A 96 -21.07 4.10 26.06
N ILE A 97 -22.10 4.90 25.72
CA ILE A 97 -22.92 4.58 24.55
C ILE A 97 -22.11 4.71 23.25
N PRO A 98 -22.06 3.66 22.41
CA PRO A 98 -21.40 3.73 21.12
C PRO A 98 -21.97 4.84 20.22
N GLY A 99 -21.09 5.59 19.55
CA GLY A 99 -21.51 6.72 18.71
C GLY A 99 -21.88 8.00 19.47
N GLY A 100 -21.85 7.96 20.81
CA GLY A 100 -21.99 9.14 21.66
C GLY A 100 -23.40 9.75 21.71
N GLU A 101 -23.44 11.03 22.06
CA GLU A 101 -24.67 11.79 22.33
C GLU A 101 -25.56 11.92 21.09
N GLU A 102 -24.96 12.14 19.91
CA GLU A 102 -25.70 12.26 18.64
C GLU A 102 -26.40 10.95 18.27
N ALA A 103 -25.74 9.81 18.48
CA ALA A 103 -26.30 8.49 18.21
C ALA A 103 -27.44 8.14 19.17
N PHE A 104 -27.28 8.50 20.46
CA PHE A 104 -28.34 8.39 21.45
C PHE A 104 -29.56 9.24 21.06
N GLU A 105 -29.34 10.50 20.69
CA GLU A 105 -30.43 11.42 20.33
C GLU A 105 -31.20 10.93 19.11
N LEU A 106 -30.53 10.37 18.09
CA LEU A 106 -31.18 9.71 16.96
C LEU A 106 -32.11 8.57 17.40
N CYS A 107 -31.64 7.73 18.34
CA CYS A 107 -32.44 6.65 18.90
C CYS A 107 -33.65 7.19 19.69
N ALA A 108 -33.43 8.24 20.50
CA ALA A 108 -34.50 8.89 21.27
C ALA A 108 -35.55 9.52 20.33
N LYS A 109 -35.14 10.27 19.31
CA LYS A 109 -36.05 10.84 18.29
C LYS A 109 -36.90 9.76 17.61
N PHE A 110 -36.31 8.62 17.27
CA PHE A 110 -37.06 7.47 16.75
C PHE A 110 -38.13 6.97 17.73
N CYS A 111 -37.82 6.93 19.04
CA CYS A 111 -38.79 6.57 20.06
C CYS A 111 -40.00 7.50 20.03
N TYR A 112 -39.79 8.82 20.02
CA TYR A 112 -40.87 9.83 19.96
C TYR A 112 -41.62 9.91 18.62
N GLY A 113 -41.15 9.22 17.58
CA GLY A 113 -41.70 9.31 16.22
C GLY A 113 -41.33 10.62 15.50
N ILE A 114 -40.32 11.31 16.00
CA ILE A 114 -39.71 12.49 15.39
C ILE A 114 -39.01 12.06 14.10
N SER A 115 -39.10 12.92 13.09
CA SER A 115 -38.50 12.66 11.79
C SER A 115 -36.97 12.68 11.89
N ILE A 116 -36.35 11.55 11.56
CA ILE A 116 -34.90 11.38 11.49
C ILE A 116 -34.47 10.98 10.08
N SER A 117 -33.27 11.40 9.69
CA SER A 117 -32.65 11.06 8.42
C SER A 117 -31.41 10.20 8.65
N ILE A 118 -31.44 8.98 8.12
CA ILE A 118 -30.33 8.03 8.19
C ILE A 118 -29.64 7.95 6.83
N SER A 119 -28.31 7.99 6.84
CA SER A 119 -27.40 7.94 5.69
C SER A 119 -26.21 7.06 6.02
N ALA A 120 -25.36 6.75 5.04
CA ALA A 120 -24.13 5.98 5.29
C ALA A 120 -23.21 6.61 6.36
N ALA A 121 -23.20 7.93 6.52
CA ALA A 121 -22.33 8.63 7.45
C ALA A 121 -22.75 8.46 8.93
N ASN A 122 -24.05 8.39 9.21
CA ASN A 122 -24.59 8.27 10.58
C ASN A 122 -25.22 6.90 10.87
N LEU A 123 -25.29 6.00 9.88
CA LEU A 123 -25.85 4.66 10.03
C LEU A 123 -25.09 3.84 11.07
N VAL A 124 -23.76 3.79 10.98
CA VAL A 124 -22.94 2.98 11.89
C VAL A 124 -23.11 3.38 13.36
N PRO A 125 -22.91 4.66 13.74
CA PRO A 125 -23.17 5.08 15.12
C PRO A 125 -24.63 4.79 15.55
N ALA A 126 -25.62 5.02 14.68
CA ALA A 126 -27.01 4.71 15.00
C ALA A 126 -27.27 3.21 15.22
N MET A 127 -26.67 2.33 14.42
CA MET A 127 -26.79 0.88 14.58
C MET A 127 -26.21 0.43 15.92
N LEU A 128 -25.07 0.98 16.32
CA LEU A 128 -24.42 0.59 17.56
C LEU A 128 -25.18 1.07 18.78
N ALA A 129 -25.61 2.33 18.79
CA ALA A 129 -26.46 2.87 19.84
C ALA A 129 -27.77 2.09 19.93
N ALA A 130 -28.44 1.80 18.81
CA ALA A 130 -29.70 1.05 18.80
C ALA A 130 -29.52 -0.38 19.34
N ARG A 131 -28.40 -1.05 19.03
CA ARG A 131 -28.08 -2.37 19.57
C ARG A 131 -27.76 -2.32 21.07
N PHE A 132 -26.97 -1.33 21.50
CA PHE A 132 -26.65 -1.09 22.91
C PHE A 132 -27.92 -0.84 23.73
N LEU A 133 -28.83 -0.01 23.22
CA LEU A 133 -30.15 0.27 23.80
C LEU A 133 -31.16 -0.88 23.65
N ARG A 134 -30.76 -1.98 22.99
CA ARG A 134 -31.58 -3.18 22.74
C ARG A 134 -32.90 -2.85 22.04
N MET A 135 -32.86 -1.97 21.04
CA MET A 135 -34.01 -1.57 20.22
C MET A 135 -34.30 -2.61 19.12
N THR A 136 -34.64 -3.82 19.53
CA THR A 136 -34.84 -4.98 18.64
C THR A 136 -36.32 -5.29 18.43
N GLU A 137 -36.61 -6.17 17.46
CA GLU A 137 -37.96 -6.68 17.18
C GLU A 137 -38.59 -7.43 18.37
N ALA A 138 -37.76 -7.95 19.28
CA ALA A 138 -38.23 -8.60 20.50
C ALA A 138 -38.87 -7.61 21.50
N VAL A 139 -38.53 -6.32 21.40
CA VAL A 139 -39.07 -5.27 22.27
C VAL A 139 -40.28 -4.59 21.64
N ALA A 140 -40.21 -4.27 20.35
CA ALA A 140 -41.31 -3.66 19.61
C ALA A 140 -41.26 -4.11 18.14
N LYS A 141 -42.41 -4.32 17.51
CA LYS A 141 -42.47 -4.66 16.08
C LYS A 141 -42.00 -3.47 15.23
N GLY A 142 -41.12 -3.72 14.27
CA GLY A 142 -40.54 -2.69 13.40
C GLY A 142 -39.63 -1.73 14.16
N ASN A 143 -38.79 -2.24 15.07
CA ASN A 143 -37.90 -1.41 15.87
C ASN A 143 -36.69 -0.95 15.06
N LEU A 144 -35.89 -0.05 15.65
CA LEU A 144 -34.83 0.66 14.95
C LEU A 144 -33.77 -0.29 14.37
N VAL A 145 -33.31 -1.30 15.11
CA VAL A 145 -32.25 -2.21 14.64
C VAL A 145 -32.63 -2.89 13.31
N ALA A 146 -33.83 -3.48 13.21
CA ALA A 146 -34.25 -4.17 11.99
C ALA A 146 -34.40 -3.21 10.79
N LYS A 147 -34.87 -1.98 11.03
CA LYS A 147 -34.97 -0.95 10.00
C LYS A 147 -33.60 -0.52 9.49
N LEU A 148 -32.63 -0.34 10.40
CA LEU A 148 -31.26 0.01 10.04
C LEU A 148 -30.55 -1.13 9.30
N GLU A 149 -30.71 -2.38 9.74
CA GLU A 149 -30.16 -3.56 9.04
C GLU A 149 -30.75 -3.69 7.63
N THR A 150 -32.07 -3.53 7.48
CA THR A 150 -32.72 -3.55 6.16
C THR A 150 -32.17 -2.44 5.24
N PHE A 151 -31.96 -1.23 5.77
CA PHE A 151 -31.38 -0.12 5.00
C PHE A 151 -29.91 -0.36 4.65
N PHE A 152 -29.14 -0.98 5.55
CA PHE A 152 -27.75 -1.35 5.30
C PHE A 152 -27.64 -2.31 4.10
N ASP A 153 -28.41 -3.41 4.12
CA ASP A 153 -28.34 -4.45 3.09
C ASP A 153 -28.90 -3.98 1.74
N SER A 154 -30.06 -3.32 1.76
CA SER A 154 -30.80 -2.94 0.53
C SER A 154 -30.29 -1.66 -0.13
N CYS A 155 -29.66 -0.75 0.62
CA CYS A 155 -29.27 0.57 0.10
C CYS A 155 -27.78 0.83 0.22
N VAL A 156 -27.18 0.67 1.41
CA VAL A 156 -25.78 1.04 1.65
C VAL A 156 -24.83 0.08 0.96
N LEU A 157 -25.00 -1.23 1.13
CA LEU A 157 -24.19 -2.24 0.45
C LEU A 157 -24.41 -2.23 -1.07
N GLN A 158 -25.54 -1.74 -1.56
CA GLN A 158 -25.76 -1.57 -3.00
C GLN A 158 -25.05 -0.33 -3.58
N GLY A 159 -24.73 0.65 -2.74
CA GLY A 159 -24.08 1.90 -3.15
C GLY A 159 -22.56 1.85 -3.02
N TRP A 160 -21.83 2.26 -4.06
CA TRP A 160 -20.36 2.41 -4.00
C TRP A 160 -19.92 3.43 -2.93
N LYS A 161 -20.32 4.70 -3.10
CA LYS A 161 -19.95 5.77 -2.16
C LYS A 161 -20.54 5.57 -0.77
N ASP A 162 -21.74 4.97 -0.71
CA ASP A 162 -22.40 4.70 0.56
C ASP A 162 -21.65 3.59 1.34
N SER A 163 -21.17 2.51 0.69
CA SER A 163 -20.34 1.48 1.33
C SER A 163 -18.98 2.03 1.82
N VAL A 164 -18.33 2.88 1.03
CA VAL A 164 -17.06 3.54 1.41
C VAL A 164 -17.28 4.46 2.62
N ALA A 165 -18.33 5.29 2.60
CA ALA A 165 -18.64 6.20 3.70
C ALA A 165 -19.01 5.46 5.00
N ALA A 166 -19.78 4.36 4.91
CA ALA A 166 -20.12 3.53 6.06
C ALA A 166 -18.86 2.90 6.67
N LEU A 167 -17.93 2.45 5.84
CA LEU A 167 -16.66 1.88 6.30
C LEU A 167 -15.77 2.91 7.01
N GLN A 168 -15.73 4.15 6.50
CA GLN A 168 -15.06 5.27 7.17
C GLN A 168 -15.70 5.61 8.52
N ALA A 169 -17.04 5.61 8.59
CA ALA A 169 -17.75 5.86 9.84
C ALA A 169 -17.47 4.76 10.88
N ALA A 170 -17.47 3.49 10.47
CA ALA A 170 -17.13 2.36 11.33
C ALA A 170 -15.70 2.47 11.91
N TRP A 171 -14.73 2.81 11.07
CA TRP A 171 -13.34 2.96 11.51
C TRP A 171 -13.18 4.03 12.60
N ARG A 172 -13.84 5.19 12.44
CA ARG A 172 -13.73 6.32 13.38
C ARG A 172 -14.22 6.00 14.79
N ILE A 173 -15.22 5.13 14.92
CA ILE A 173 -15.91 4.89 16.20
C ILE A 173 -15.24 3.78 16.99
N SER A 174 -14.87 2.68 16.33
CA SER A 174 -14.57 1.44 17.04
C SER A 174 -13.31 0.72 16.58
N GLY A 175 -12.54 1.34 15.67
CA GLY A 175 -11.16 0.95 15.37
C GLY A 175 -10.98 -0.55 15.08
N TRP A 176 -11.90 -1.13 14.30
CA TRP A 176 -12.03 -2.56 13.90
C TRP A 176 -12.87 -3.51 14.77
N SER A 177 -13.35 -3.10 15.94
CA SER A 177 -14.07 -4.03 16.85
C SER A 177 -15.45 -4.50 16.33
N GLU A 178 -15.99 -3.88 15.29
CA GLU A 178 -17.27 -4.25 14.67
C GLU A 178 -17.15 -5.02 13.36
N SER A 179 -16.80 -6.29 13.47
CA SER A 179 -16.74 -7.22 12.33
C SER A 179 -18.05 -7.27 11.50
N ARG A 180 -19.22 -7.04 12.14
CA ARG A 180 -20.54 -7.18 11.50
C ARG A 180 -20.84 -6.14 10.40
N ILE A 181 -20.22 -4.96 10.44
CA ILE A 181 -20.43 -3.91 9.43
C ILE A 181 -19.23 -3.87 8.48
N VAL A 182 -18.02 -4.03 9.01
CA VAL A 182 -16.78 -3.89 8.26
C VAL A 182 -16.66 -4.90 7.13
N GLN A 183 -16.85 -6.20 7.40
CA GLN A 183 -16.68 -7.24 6.37
C GLN A 183 -17.70 -7.13 5.24
N PRO A 184 -19.02 -6.98 5.48
CA PRO A 184 -19.98 -6.77 4.40
C PRO A 184 -19.69 -5.54 3.53
N CYS A 185 -19.21 -4.44 4.13
CA CYS A 185 -18.78 -3.26 3.38
C CYS A 185 -17.56 -3.56 2.49
N ILE A 186 -16.55 -4.28 3.02
CA ILE A 186 -15.37 -4.69 2.24
C ILE A 186 -15.79 -5.62 1.09
N ASP A 187 -16.61 -6.63 1.37
CA ASP A 187 -17.10 -7.57 0.35
C ASP A 187 -17.88 -6.85 -0.75
N SER A 188 -18.78 -5.94 -0.37
CA SER A 188 -19.52 -5.07 -1.29
C SER A 188 -18.60 -4.20 -2.16
N ILE A 189 -17.54 -3.62 -1.57
CA ILE A 189 -16.55 -2.80 -2.29
C ILE A 189 -15.76 -3.68 -3.25
N VAL A 190 -15.24 -4.81 -2.78
CA VAL A 190 -14.46 -5.76 -3.59
C VAL A 190 -15.29 -6.28 -4.75
N GLU A 191 -16.52 -6.72 -4.51
CA GLU A 191 -17.45 -7.14 -5.57
C GLU A 191 -17.58 -6.07 -6.66
N LYS A 192 -17.72 -4.79 -6.28
CA LYS A 192 -17.83 -3.67 -7.23
C LYS A 192 -16.54 -3.36 -7.97
N ILE A 193 -15.38 -3.46 -7.30
CA ILE A 193 -14.06 -3.32 -7.94
C ILE A 193 -13.86 -4.41 -9.00
N LEU A 194 -14.32 -5.63 -8.71
CA LEU A 194 -14.22 -6.79 -9.60
C LEU A 194 -15.21 -6.76 -10.77
N MET A 195 -16.20 -5.85 -10.76
CA MET A 195 -17.12 -5.70 -11.87
C MET A 195 -16.45 -5.07 -13.10
N PRO A 196 -16.74 -5.57 -14.32
CA PRO A 196 -16.26 -4.96 -15.55
C PRO A 196 -16.63 -3.47 -15.63
N PRO A 197 -15.74 -2.58 -16.09
CA PRO A 197 -16.02 -1.14 -16.20
C PRO A 197 -17.28 -0.80 -17.02
N SER A 198 -17.69 -1.67 -17.95
CA SER A 198 -18.93 -1.53 -18.73
C SER A 198 -20.21 -1.67 -17.91
N LYS A 199 -20.16 -2.32 -16.75
CA LYS A 199 -21.29 -2.51 -15.84
C LYS A 199 -21.34 -1.46 -14.72
N VAL A 200 -20.37 -0.54 -14.67
CA VAL A 200 -20.32 0.52 -13.66
C VAL A 200 -21.39 1.58 -13.97
N THR A 201 -22.46 1.57 -13.19
CA THR A 201 -23.60 2.50 -13.33
C THR A 201 -23.67 3.55 -12.21
N TRP A 202 -22.84 3.41 -11.17
CA TRP A 202 -22.79 4.33 -10.03
C TRP A 202 -21.78 5.46 -10.24
N SER A 203 -21.93 6.52 -9.45
CA SER A 203 -20.99 7.64 -9.40
C SER A 203 -19.70 7.26 -8.68
N TYR A 204 -18.55 7.69 -9.23
CA TYR A 204 -17.22 7.56 -8.64
C TYR A 204 -16.43 8.87 -8.74
N THR A 205 -15.38 9.01 -7.95
CA THR A 205 -14.48 10.18 -8.01
C THR A 205 -13.29 9.87 -8.91
N TYR A 206 -12.98 10.78 -9.84
CA TYR A 206 -11.83 10.65 -10.74
C TYR A 206 -11.33 12.04 -11.16
N THR A 207 -10.43 12.63 -10.36
CA THR A 207 -9.95 14.02 -10.50
C THR A 207 -8.52 14.12 -11.05
N ARG A 208 -8.05 13.08 -11.75
CA ARG A 208 -6.67 13.01 -12.24
C ARG A 208 -6.32 14.18 -13.18
N PRO A 209 -5.14 14.80 -13.02
CA PRO A 209 -4.69 15.86 -13.92
C PRO A 209 -4.72 15.40 -15.39
N GLY A 210 -5.35 16.20 -16.26
CA GLY A 210 -5.51 15.88 -17.68
C GLY A 210 -6.70 14.97 -18.02
N TYR A 211 -7.47 14.51 -17.02
CA TYR A 211 -8.72 13.81 -17.26
C TYR A 211 -9.88 14.79 -17.43
N THR A 212 -10.31 14.98 -18.67
CA THR A 212 -11.59 15.62 -18.99
C THR A 212 -12.53 14.55 -19.52
N ARG A 213 -13.60 14.25 -18.78
CA ARG A 213 -14.59 13.23 -19.18
C ARG A 213 -15.25 13.64 -20.49
N LYS A 214 -14.94 12.93 -21.59
CA LYS A 214 -15.59 13.16 -22.88
C LYS A 214 -16.92 12.40 -22.95
N PRO A 215 -17.93 12.91 -23.69
CA PRO A 215 -19.12 12.14 -24.00
C PRO A 215 -18.71 10.85 -24.75
N HIS A 216 -19.29 9.72 -24.35
CA HIS A 216 -19.00 8.35 -24.86
C HIS A 216 -17.66 7.71 -24.44
N GLN A 217 -16.93 8.29 -23.51
CA GLN A 217 -15.74 7.64 -22.96
C GLN A 217 -16.13 6.53 -21.98
N SER A 218 -15.57 5.33 -22.17
CA SER A 218 -15.74 4.22 -21.24
C SER A 218 -15.15 4.56 -19.86
N VAL A 219 -15.70 3.93 -18.82
CA VAL A 219 -15.21 4.09 -17.45
C VAL A 219 -13.74 3.64 -17.38
N PRO A 220 -12.83 4.45 -16.81
CA PRO A 220 -11.43 4.06 -16.62
C PRO A 220 -11.32 2.75 -15.83
N LYS A 221 -10.29 1.93 -16.07
CA LYS A 221 -10.14 0.63 -15.37
C LYS A 221 -9.80 0.78 -13.88
N ASP A 222 -9.22 1.92 -13.53
CA ASP A 222 -8.72 2.35 -12.23
C ASP A 222 -9.69 3.34 -11.52
N TRP A 223 -10.95 3.41 -11.97
CA TRP A 223 -11.98 4.36 -11.51
C TRP A 223 -12.20 4.39 -9.99
N TRP A 224 -11.93 3.28 -9.31
CA TRP A 224 -12.18 3.07 -7.88
C TRP A 224 -11.05 3.57 -6.97
N THR A 225 -9.86 3.80 -7.53
CA THR A 225 -8.61 3.99 -6.77
C THR A 225 -8.62 5.24 -5.88
N GLU A 226 -9.22 6.33 -6.33
CA GLU A 226 -9.28 7.60 -5.60
C GLU A 226 -10.23 7.52 -4.40
N ASP A 227 -11.43 6.98 -4.59
CA ASP A 227 -12.42 6.84 -3.52
C ASP A 227 -11.92 5.94 -2.38
N ILE A 228 -11.27 4.82 -2.70
CA ILE A 228 -10.71 3.94 -1.65
C ILE A 228 -9.46 4.53 -0.98
N SER A 229 -8.79 5.50 -1.62
CA SER A 229 -7.67 6.20 -1.00
C SER A 229 -8.08 7.11 0.15
N GLU A 230 -9.38 7.34 0.33
CA GLU A 230 -9.94 8.03 1.49
C GLU A 230 -10.01 7.14 2.75
N LEU A 231 -9.72 5.85 2.63
CA LEU A 231 -9.77 4.91 3.74
C LEU A 231 -8.50 4.98 4.59
N ASP A 232 -8.64 4.68 5.88
CA ASP A 232 -7.50 4.46 6.77
C ASP A 232 -6.63 3.30 6.27
N ILE A 233 -5.34 3.31 6.58
CA ILE A 233 -4.35 2.36 6.09
C ILE A 233 -4.72 0.90 6.42
N GLU A 234 -5.29 0.64 7.59
CA GLU A 234 -5.67 -0.71 8.01
C GLU A 234 -6.83 -1.25 7.18
N VAL A 235 -7.83 -0.40 6.95
CA VAL A 235 -9.00 -0.70 6.13
C VAL A 235 -8.61 -0.84 4.66
N PHE A 236 -7.83 0.10 4.14
CA PHE A 236 -7.28 0.05 2.78
C PHE A 236 -6.48 -1.23 2.58
N ARG A 237 -5.63 -1.62 3.54
CA ARG A 237 -4.90 -2.89 3.50
C ARG A 237 -5.83 -4.09 3.42
N SER A 238 -6.91 -4.08 4.18
CA SER A 238 -7.91 -5.17 4.13
C SER A 238 -8.57 -5.25 2.76
N VAL A 239 -9.01 -4.13 2.18
CA VAL A 239 -9.61 -4.09 0.83
C VAL A 239 -8.62 -4.62 -0.22
N ILE A 240 -7.39 -4.11 -0.25
CA ILE A 240 -6.37 -4.53 -1.20
C ILE A 240 -6.00 -6.00 -1.03
N SER A 241 -5.92 -6.50 0.21
CA SER A 241 -5.62 -7.91 0.49
C SER A 241 -6.73 -8.83 -0.01
N THR A 242 -8.01 -8.46 0.19
CA THR A 242 -9.16 -9.22 -0.31
C THR A 242 -9.24 -9.18 -1.83
N VAL A 243 -9.00 -8.01 -2.45
CA VAL A 243 -8.88 -7.88 -3.92
C VAL A 243 -7.77 -8.80 -4.45
N ARG A 244 -6.59 -8.78 -3.84
CA ARG A 244 -5.45 -9.62 -4.25
C ARG A 244 -5.75 -11.12 -4.09
N ALA A 245 -6.45 -11.50 -3.02
CA ALA A 245 -6.86 -12.88 -2.78
C ALA A 245 -7.82 -13.42 -3.86
N SER A 246 -8.64 -12.55 -4.47
CA SER A 246 -9.54 -12.94 -5.56
C SER A 246 -8.79 -13.38 -6.84
N ARG A 247 -7.58 -12.88 -7.08
CA ARG A 247 -6.78 -13.10 -8.30
C ARG A 247 -7.48 -12.73 -9.62
N LEU A 248 -8.56 -11.94 -9.57
CA LEU A 248 -9.35 -11.56 -10.74
C LEU A 248 -8.91 -10.23 -11.38
N LEU A 249 -8.13 -9.41 -10.67
CA LEU A 249 -7.59 -8.16 -11.20
C LEU A 249 -6.14 -8.30 -11.65
N PRO A 250 -5.78 -7.65 -12.77
CA PRO A 250 -4.39 -7.46 -13.15
C PRO A 250 -3.58 -6.78 -12.03
N PRO A 251 -2.36 -7.27 -11.71
CA PRO A 251 -1.48 -6.65 -10.72
C PRO A 251 -1.23 -5.15 -10.92
N PRO A 252 -1.11 -4.62 -12.17
CA PRO A 252 -0.94 -3.18 -12.39
C PRO A 252 -2.06 -2.30 -11.83
N LEU A 253 -3.31 -2.81 -11.76
CA LEU A 253 -4.42 -2.04 -11.17
C LEU A 253 -4.31 -1.97 -9.64
N ILE A 254 -3.78 -3.02 -9.01
CA ILE A 254 -3.46 -3.00 -7.57
C ILE A 254 -2.33 -2.00 -7.33
N GLY A 255 -1.28 -2.03 -8.15
CA GLY A 255 -0.19 -1.07 -8.04
C GLY A 255 -0.64 0.38 -8.26
N GLU A 256 -1.59 0.62 -9.15
CA GLU A 256 -2.18 1.94 -9.36
C GLU A 256 -2.94 2.43 -8.11
N ALA A 257 -3.69 1.55 -7.45
CA ALA A 257 -4.33 1.88 -6.17
C ALA A 257 -3.30 2.25 -5.09
N LEU A 258 -2.21 1.49 -4.99
CA LEU A 258 -1.11 1.78 -4.07
C LEU A 258 -0.43 3.11 -4.40
N HIS A 259 -0.27 3.42 -5.70
CA HIS A 259 0.33 4.66 -6.16
C HIS A 259 -0.53 5.88 -5.81
N VAL A 260 -1.85 5.81 -6.04
CA VAL A 260 -2.78 6.88 -5.66
C VAL A 260 -2.79 7.09 -4.15
N TYR A 261 -2.85 5.99 -3.38
CA TYR A 261 -2.80 6.06 -1.93
C TYR A 261 -1.50 6.72 -1.43
N ALA A 262 -0.35 6.28 -1.96
CA ALA A 262 0.95 6.85 -1.62
C ALA A 262 1.04 8.33 -1.99
N CYS A 263 0.54 8.74 -3.16
CA CYS A 263 0.57 10.16 -3.58
C CYS A 263 -0.18 11.07 -2.63
N LYS A 264 -1.25 10.56 -2.01
CA LYS A 264 -2.12 11.32 -1.15
C LYS A 264 -1.64 11.36 0.30
N HIS A 265 -1.11 10.24 0.81
CA HIS A 265 -0.78 10.08 2.23
C HIS A 265 0.71 10.20 2.54
N LEU A 266 1.61 10.11 1.54
CA LEU A 266 3.06 10.25 1.73
C LEU A 266 3.57 11.56 1.13
N VAL A 267 4.42 12.24 1.89
CA VAL A 267 5.12 13.46 1.45
C VAL A 267 6.39 13.05 0.71
N ASP A 268 6.57 13.55 -0.52
CA ASP A 268 7.82 13.36 -1.28
C ASP A 268 8.83 14.46 -0.88
N PRO A 269 9.98 14.11 -0.27
CA PRO A 269 10.97 15.09 0.18
C PRO A 269 11.51 15.97 -0.95
N LEU A 270 11.62 15.45 -2.18
CA LEU A 270 12.09 16.25 -3.33
C LEU A 270 11.08 17.31 -3.76
N ARG A 271 9.77 17.07 -3.55
CA ARG A 271 8.72 18.04 -3.86
C ARG A 271 8.48 19.00 -2.69
N ALA A 272 8.69 18.55 -1.46
CA ALA A 272 8.60 19.41 -0.28
C ALA A 272 9.66 20.52 -0.28
N GLY A 273 10.90 20.21 -0.73
CA GLY A 273 11.98 21.19 -0.86
C GLY A 273 11.74 22.27 -1.92
N ALA A 274 10.91 22.02 -2.93
CA ALA A 274 10.62 22.98 -4.01
C ALA A 274 9.51 24.00 -3.65
N VAL A 275 8.68 23.71 -2.64
CA VAL A 275 7.55 24.57 -2.23
C VAL A 275 7.85 25.35 -0.94
N ALA A 276 8.80 24.88 -0.14
CA ALA A 276 9.23 25.56 1.08
C ALA A 276 10.66 26.09 0.92
N ASN A 277 10.79 27.41 0.75
CA ASN A 277 12.02 28.11 1.12
C ASN A 277 12.37 27.74 2.57
N GLY A 278 13.33 26.82 2.75
CA GLY A 278 14.13 26.63 3.97
C GLY A 278 13.44 26.14 5.25
N GLY A 279 12.24 25.54 5.22
CA GLY A 279 11.41 25.42 6.44
C GLY A 279 11.33 24.07 7.17
N VAL A 280 11.47 22.92 6.52
CA VAL A 280 10.91 21.67 7.11
C VAL A 280 11.93 20.79 7.84
N LEU A 281 13.23 20.91 7.54
CA LEU A 281 14.23 20.01 8.10
C LEU A 281 14.77 20.43 9.48
N HIS A 282 14.47 21.64 9.95
CA HIS A 282 14.81 22.09 11.30
C HIS A 282 13.71 21.86 12.35
N GLN A 283 12.71 21.01 12.05
CA GLN A 283 11.56 20.76 12.94
C GLN A 283 11.53 19.36 13.59
N ALA A 284 12.61 18.58 13.44
CA ALA A 284 12.78 17.27 14.07
C ALA A 284 12.96 17.31 15.61
N GLN A 285 12.87 18.48 16.24
CA GLN A 285 12.96 18.65 17.70
C GLN A 285 11.60 18.83 18.39
N SER A 286 10.49 18.66 17.67
CA SER A 286 9.15 18.67 18.26
C SER A 286 8.52 17.27 18.25
N SER A 287 7.89 16.89 19.36
CA SER A 287 7.23 15.58 19.53
C SER A 287 6.14 15.33 18.47
N ALA A 288 5.49 16.38 17.97
CA ALA A 288 4.47 16.29 16.92
C ALA A 288 5.04 15.93 15.53
N ALA A 289 6.27 16.35 15.22
CA ALA A 289 6.93 16.01 13.96
C ALA A 289 7.33 14.52 13.95
N GLU A 290 7.83 14.02 15.07
CA GLU A 290 8.18 12.60 15.23
C GLU A 290 6.95 11.68 15.10
N GLU A 291 5.82 12.07 15.70
CA GLU A 291 4.56 11.33 15.54
C GLU A 291 4.09 11.30 14.07
N THR A 292 4.25 12.40 13.35
CA THR A 292 3.90 12.50 11.92
C THR A 292 4.79 11.60 11.06
N LEU A 293 6.10 11.59 11.31
CA LEU A 293 7.05 10.69 10.64
C LEU A 293 6.76 9.22 10.96
N ALA A 294 6.41 8.90 12.21
CA ALA A 294 6.01 7.56 12.60
C ALA A 294 4.74 7.10 11.88
N LYS A 295 3.74 7.98 11.71
CA LYS A 295 2.53 7.71 10.90
C LYS A 295 2.90 7.46 9.44
N GLN A 296 3.74 8.31 8.83
CA GLN A 296 4.19 8.12 7.44
C GLN A 296 4.98 6.82 7.26
N ARG A 297 5.84 6.45 8.24
CA ARG A 297 6.57 5.18 8.24
C ARG A 297 5.61 3.99 8.21
N ARG A 298 4.60 3.96 9.09
CA ARG A 298 3.58 2.89 9.11
C ARG A 298 2.84 2.76 7.78
N VAL A 299 2.45 3.90 7.19
CA VAL A 299 1.78 3.93 5.89
C VAL A 299 2.69 3.37 4.79
N LEU A 300 3.94 3.83 4.72
CA LEU A 300 4.92 3.36 3.75
C LEU A 300 5.16 1.85 3.87
N GLU A 301 5.46 1.36 5.07
CA GLU A 301 5.76 -0.05 5.31
C GLU A 301 4.55 -0.92 4.92
N SER A 302 3.35 -0.49 5.29
CA SER A 302 2.10 -1.12 4.86
C SER A 302 1.98 -1.19 3.34
N ILE A 303 2.19 -0.08 2.62
CA ILE A 303 2.15 -0.04 1.15
C ILE A 303 3.14 -1.03 0.55
N VAL A 304 4.39 -1.05 1.04
CA VAL A 304 5.43 -1.95 0.53
C VAL A 304 5.06 -3.42 0.71
N THR A 305 4.42 -3.80 1.82
CA THR A 305 3.95 -5.20 2.02
C THR A 305 2.83 -5.62 1.07
N MET A 306 2.09 -4.65 0.50
CA MET A 306 0.97 -4.91 -0.41
C MET A 306 1.37 -4.98 -1.88
N ILE A 307 2.55 -4.45 -2.26
CA ILE A 307 3.05 -4.46 -3.64
C ILE A 307 3.10 -5.92 -4.15
N PRO A 308 2.42 -6.27 -5.25
CA PRO A 308 2.51 -7.61 -5.81
C PRO A 308 3.95 -7.93 -6.26
N GLY A 309 4.37 -9.18 -6.11
CA GLY A 309 5.74 -9.60 -6.45
C GLY A 309 6.00 -9.73 -7.95
N GLU A 310 4.98 -9.61 -8.80
CA GLU A 310 5.10 -9.74 -10.25
C GLU A 310 5.71 -8.45 -10.86
N PRO A 311 6.71 -8.57 -11.76
CA PRO A 311 7.30 -7.40 -12.40
C PRO A 311 6.24 -6.65 -13.23
N GLY A 312 6.31 -5.31 -13.21
CA GLY A 312 5.33 -4.45 -13.88
C GLY A 312 4.03 -4.22 -13.10
N SER A 313 3.89 -4.76 -11.88
CA SER A 313 2.76 -4.43 -11.00
C SER A 313 2.75 -2.96 -10.59
N VAL A 314 3.92 -2.38 -10.41
CA VAL A 314 4.15 -0.95 -10.18
C VAL A 314 5.28 -0.50 -11.11
N THR A 315 5.51 0.81 -11.26
CA THR A 315 6.62 1.34 -12.09
C THR A 315 7.91 1.48 -11.29
N GLY A 316 9.07 1.42 -11.97
CA GLY A 316 10.37 1.56 -11.32
C GLY A 316 10.54 2.93 -10.66
N ARG A 317 9.95 3.96 -11.30
CA ARG A 317 9.89 5.33 -10.77
C ARG A 317 9.12 5.41 -9.45
N PHE A 318 8.00 4.70 -9.35
CA PHE A 318 7.22 4.67 -8.12
C PHE A 318 8.00 3.98 -6.99
N LEU A 319 8.68 2.88 -7.29
CA LEU A 319 9.52 2.17 -6.32
C LEU A 319 10.69 3.04 -5.82
N LEU A 320 11.38 3.74 -6.73
CA LEU A 320 12.43 4.69 -6.36
C LEU A 320 11.88 5.87 -5.55
N ARG A 321 10.68 6.37 -5.88
CA ARG A 321 10.00 7.36 -5.03
C ARG A 321 9.70 6.82 -3.64
N LEU A 322 9.22 5.59 -3.50
CA LEU A 322 9.01 4.97 -2.19
C LEU A 322 10.33 4.78 -1.44
N LEU A 323 11.43 4.46 -2.14
CA LEU A 323 12.76 4.36 -1.54
C LEU A 323 13.26 5.71 -1.02
N ARG A 324 13.00 6.80 -1.76
CA ARG A 324 13.25 8.17 -1.30
C ARG A 324 12.50 8.48 -0.01
N VAL A 325 11.20 8.20 0.02
CA VAL A 325 10.38 8.38 1.23
C VAL A 325 10.87 7.47 2.37
N ALA A 326 11.29 6.24 2.07
CA ALA A 326 11.83 5.28 3.03
C ALA A 326 13.10 5.79 3.70
N ASN A 327 13.98 6.46 2.95
CA ASN A 327 15.17 7.09 3.53
C ASN A 327 14.76 8.23 4.46
N TYR A 328 13.89 9.12 3.98
CA TYR A 328 13.42 10.28 4.74
C TYR A 328 12.75 9.93 6.07
N VAL A 329 11.85 8.94 6.08
CA VAL A 329 11.15 8.52 7.30
C VAL A 329 11.93 7.52 8.16
N SER A 330 13.17 7.17 7.75
CA SER A 330 13.99 6.13 8.37
C SER A 330 13.21 4.82 8.56
N ALA A 331 12.71 4.27 7.45
CA ALA A 331 11.97 3.00 7.44
C ALA A 331 12.86 1.80 7.80
N SER A 332 12.24 0.67 8.14
CA SER A 332 12.97 -0.54 8.48
C SER A 332 13.90 -1.03 7.35
N SER A 333 14.99 -1.70 7.73
CA SER A 333 15.98 -2.24 6.79
C SER A 333 15.37 -3.27 5.84
N SER A 334 14.38 -4.05 6.30
CA SER A 334 13.63 -5.00 5.47
C SER A 334 12.81 -4.31 4.38
N THR A 335 12.10 -3.23 4.72
CA THR A 335 11.34 -2.41 3.76
C THR A 335 12.26 -1.77 2.73
N ARG A 336 13.39 -1.18 3.16
CA ARG A 336 14.40 -0.63 2.24
C ARG A 336 14.96 -1.70 1.31
N ALA A 337 15.35 -2.85 1.85
CA ALA A 337 15.88 -3.95 1.05
C ALA A 337 14.86 -4.47 0.04
N GLN A 338 13.58 -4.56 0.40
CA GLN A 338 12.53 -4.94 -0.54
C GLN A 338 12.39 -3.92 -1.68
N LEU A 339 12.38 -2.63 -1.35
CA LEU A 339 12.30 -1.55 -2.35
C LEU A 339 13.51 -1.54 -3.28
N ILE A 340 14.72 -1.73 -2.76
CA ILE A 340 15.95 -1.85 -3.56
C ILE A 340 15.84 -3.02 -4.54
N ARG A 341 15.41 -4.20 -4.07
CA ARG A 341 15.24 -5.37 -4.94
C ARG A 341 14.20 -5.15 -6.04
N GLN A 342 13.04 -4.59 -5.67
CA GLN A 342 11.98 -4.35 -6.64
C GLN A 342 12.37 -3.25 -7.62
N ALA A 343 12.95 -2.14 -7.17
CA ALA A 343 13.41 -1.04 -8.03
C ALA A 343 14.50 -1.51 -8.99
N GLY A 344 15.46 -2.30 -8.52
CA GLY A 344 16.51 -2.89 -9.35
C GLY A 344 15.97 -3.81 -10.43
N SER A 345 14.79 -4.43 -10.27
CA SER A 345 14.21 -5.33 -11.28
C SER A 345 13.60 -4.64 -12.50
N GLN A 346 13.43 -3.32 -12.44
CA GLN A 346 12.77 -2.52 -13.47
C GLN A 346 13.39 -1.12 -13.55
N LEU A 347 14.71 -1.07 -13.35
CA LEU A 347 15.50 0.16 -13.36
C LEU A 347 15.50 0.82 -14.75
N ASP A 348 15.25 0.07 -15.82
CA ASP A 348 15.16 0.57 -17.19
C ASP A 348 13.92 1.47 -17.45
N GLU A 349 12.96 1.51 -16.53
CA GLU A 349 11.82 2.44 -16.56
C GLU A 349 12.11 3.77 -15.86
N ALA A 350 13.19 3.86 -15.09
CA ALA A 350 13.54 5.01 -14.27
C ALA A 350 14.09 6.19 -15.08
N ARG A 351 14.25 7.34 -14.42
CA ARG A 351 15.07 8.47 -14.89
C ARG A 351 16.23 8.68 -13.94
N ALA A 352 17.29 9.35 -14.39
CA ALA A 352 18.43 9.70 -13.54
C ALA A 352 18.00 10.48 -12.28
N ALA A 353 17.04 11.40 -12.43
CA ALA A 353 16.48 12.16 -11.31
C ALA A 353 15.76 11.29 -10.26
N ASP A 354 15.28 10.09 -10.62
CA ASP A 354 14.61 9.19 -9.68
C ASP A 354 15.62 8.47 -8.76
N LEU A 355 16.89 8.34 -9.19
CA LEU A 355 17.99 7.77 -8.41
C LEU A 355 18.59 8.75 -7.39
N LEU A 356 18.21 10.03 -7.45
CA LEU A 356 18.63 11.05 -6.50
C LEU A 356 17.87 10.88 -5.18
N ILE A 357 18.43 10.06 -4.28
CA ILE A 357 17.84 9.76 -2.98
C ILE A 357 18.50 10.67 -1.93
N PRO A 358 17.81 11.65 -1.31
CA PRO A 358 18.45 12.53 -0.33
C PRO A 358 18.91 11.77 0.92
N LEU A 359 20.01 12.21 1.55
CA LEU A 359 20.38 11.73 2.88
C LEU A 359 19.39 12.26 3.92
N PRO A 360 19.06 11.48 4.96
CA PRO A 360 18.26 11.99 6.08
C PRO A 360 18.98 13.11 6.85
N SER A 361 20.32 13.03 6.93
CA SER A 361 21.16 13.98 7.66
C SER A 361 21.42 15.28 6.89
N ASP A 362 21.47 15.21 5.56
CA ASP A 362 21.73 16.34 4.69
C ASP A 362 20.87 16.25 3.41
N PRO A 363 19.85 17.10 3.27
CA PRO A 363 18.96 17.15 2.11
C PRO A 363 19.63 17.57 0.81
N GLN A 364 20.79 18.23 0.87
CA GLN A 364 21.57 18.63 -0.30
C GLN A 364 22.50 17.51 -0.78
N ALA A 365 22.77 16.52 0.07
CA ALA A 365 23.58 15.35 -0.26
C ALA A 365 22.69 14.16 -0.67
N TYR A 366 23.21 13.34 -1.60
CA TYR A 366 22.53 12.15 -2.09
C TYR A 366 23.14 10.84 -1.55
N ASP A 367 22.28 9.88 -1.24
CA ASP A 367 22.59 8.55 -0.73
C ASP A 367 23.01 7.68 -1.91
N VAL A 368 24.27 7.87 -2.28
CA VAL A 368 24.92 7.16 -3.38
C VAL A 368 24.87 5.65 -3.17
N GLY A 369 25.04 5.19 -1.92
CA GLY A 369 24.98 3.76 -1.58
C GLY A 369 23.62 3.13 -1.87
N ALA A 370 22.52 3.88 -1.73
CA ALA A 370 21.20 3.39 -2.13
C ALA A 370 21.07 3.24 -3.65
N ALA A 371 21.63 4.17 -4.44
CA ALA A 371 21.65 4.06 -5.91
C ALA A 371 22.54 2.90 -6.38
N GLU A 372 23.71 2.73 -5.76
CA GLU A 372 24.62 1.59 -5.99
C GLU A 372 23.90 0.27 -5.69
N ALA A 373 23.25 0.13 -4.54
CA ALA A 373 22.53 -1.10 -4.18
C ALA A 373 21.39 -1.45 -5.16
N VAL A 374 20.69 -0.44 -5.71
CA VAL A 374 19.67 -0.64 -6.75
C VAL A 374 20.31 -1.13 -8.05
N LEU A 375 21.44 -0.53 -8.46
CA LEU A 375 22.19 -0.94 -9.64
C LEU A 375 22.77 -2.35 -9.48
N GLU A 376 23.40 -2.66 -8.35
CA GLU A 376 23.91 -3.99 -8.04
C GLU A 376 22.83 -5.05 -8.15
N HIS A 377 21.63 -4.76 -7.63
CA HIS A 377 20.51 -5.69 -7.74
C HIS A 377 20.06 -5.88 -9.20
N PHE A 378 20.03 -4.82 -10.01
CA PHE A 378 19.78 -4.92 -11.44
C PHE A 378 20.82 -5.81 -12.13
N LEU A 379 22.11 -5.56 -11.90
CA LEU A 379 23.21 -6.33 -12.49
C LEU A 379 23.20 -7.81 -12.07
N ALA A 380 22.80 -8.12 -10.84
CA ALA A 380 22.67 -9.50 -10.36
C ALA A 380 21.65 -10.32 -11.17
N GLN A 381 20.69 -9.68 -11.85
CA GLN A 381 19.71 -10.37 -12.70
C GLN A 381 20.33 -10.89 -13.99
N PHE A 382 21.40 -10.25 -14.46
CA PHE A 382 22.14 -10.62 -15.67
C PHE A 382 23.04 -11.83 -15.49
N GLN A 383 23.23 -12.28 -14.26
CA GLN A 383 24.00 -13.48 -13.95
C GLN A 383 23.17 -14.76 -14.11
N ARG A 384 21.85 -14.66 -14.26
CA ARG A 384 20.96 -15.82 -14.41
C ARG A 384 20.90 -16.29 -15.86
N PRO A 385 20.98 -17.61 -16.13
CA PRO A 385 20.74 -18.15 -17.46
C PRO A 385 19.33 -17.77 -17.94
N ALA A 386 19.26 -16.98 -19.01
CA ALA A 386 18.01 -16.49 -19.59
C ALA A 386 17.82 -17.02 -21.02
N ALA A 387 16.56 -17.22 -21.41
CA ALA A 387 16.17 -17.59 -22.77
C ALA A 387 16.64 -16.52 -23.78
N PRO A 388 16.85 -16.86 -25.07
CA PRO A 388 17.39 -15.91 -26.06
C PRO A 388 16.53 -14.64 -26.23
N ASP A 389 15.20 -14.75 -26.11
CA ASP A 389 14.30 -13.59 -26.19
C ASP A 389 14.39 -12.68 -24.96
N GLU A 390 14.52 -13.28 -23.78
CA GLU A 390 14.73 -12.59 -22.52
C GLU A 390 16.09 -11.86 -22.53
N ARG A 391 17.11 -12.52 -23.05
CA ARG A 391 18.47 -11.98 -23.22
C ARG A 391 18.52 -10.76 -24.14
N ARG A 392 17.72 -10.72 -25.22
CA ARG A 392 17.57 -9.50 -26.05
C ARG A 392 16.92 -8.35 -25.28
N ARG A 393 15.85 -8.64 -24.52
CA ARG A 393 15.18 -7.64 -23.68
C ARG A 393 16.13 -7.10 -22.62
N MET A 394 16.88 -7.98 -21.98
CA MET A 394 17.91 -7.66 -20.99
C MET A 394 19.00 -6.75 -21.58
N SER A 395 19.53 -7.02 -22.77
CA SER A 395 20.50 -6.11 -23.43
C SER A 395 19.91 -4.71 -23.65
N THR A 396 18.66 -4.63 -24.11
CA THR A 396 17.98 -3.34 -24.32
C THR A 396 17.77 -2.60 -22.99
N ALA A 397 17.45 -3.32 -21.92
CA ALA A 397 17.35 -2.77 -20.58
C ALA A 397 18.72 -2.29 -20.08
N MET A 398 19.79 -3.07 -20.29
CA MET A 398 21.17 -2.69 -19.94
C MET A 398 21.60 -1.40 -20.63
N ASP A 399 21.37 -1.27 -21.94
CA ASP A 399 21.70 -0.04 -22.68
C ASP A 399 20.97 1.20 -22.11
N LYS A 400 19.69 1.03 -21.72
CA LYS A 400 18.92 2.11 -21.07
C LYS A 400 19.48 2.45 -19.69
N VAL A 401 19.76 1.44 -18.88
CA VAL A 401 20.28 1.64 -17.51
C VAL A 401 21.67 2.27 -17.54
N ALA A 402 22.54 1.87 -18.46
CA ALA A 402 23.84 2.52 -18.66
C ALA A 402 23.69 4.02 -18.93
N LYS A 403 22.76 4.42 -19.81
CA LYS A 403 22.46 5.83 -20.10
C LYS A 403 21.86 6.57 -18.91
N ILE A 404 20.92 5.95 -18.19
CA ILE A 404 20.32 6.51 -16.97
C ILE A 404 21.40 6.75 -15.91
N PHE A 405 22.31 5.79 -15.74
CA PHE A 405 23.37 5.89 -14.75
C PHE A 405 24.44 6.89 -15.14
N ASP A 406 24.83 6.98 -16.42
CA ASP A 406 25.73 8.02 -16.90
C ASP A 406 25.13 9.42 -16.70
N GLU A 407 23.82 9.60 -16.91
CA GLU A 407 23.12 10.86 -16.59
C GLU A 407 23.06 11.13 -15.07
N TYR A 408 22.93 10.09 -14.25
CA TYR A 408 23.06 10.20 -12.79
C TYR A 408 24.48 10.63 -12.39
N LEU A 409 25.52 10.01 -12.94
CA LEU A 409 26.92 10.39 -12.72
C LEU A 409 27.17 11.86 -13.09
N ARG A 410 26.60 12.34 -14.19
CA ARG A 410 26.67 13.77 -14.57
C ARG A 410 26.07 14.69 -13.51
N THR A 411 25.01 14.24 -12.85
CA THR A 411 24.36 15.03 -11.78
C THR A 411 25.20 15.04 -10.52
N ILE A 412 25.75 13.88 -10.12
CA ILE A 412 26.67 13.77 -8.98
C ILE A 412 27.95 14.57 -9.22
N ALA A 413 28.44 14.62 -10.47
CA ALA A 413 29.63 15.39 -10.83
C ALA A 413 29.49 16.91 -10.69
N LEU A 414 28.28 17.43 -10.49
CA LEU A 414 28.05 18.85 -10.22
C LEU A 414 28.32 19.23 -8.75
N ASP A 415 28.38 18.24 -7.86
CA ASP A 415 28.67 18.45 -6.44
C ASP A 415 30.17 18.64 -6.21
N ARG A 416 30.56 19.86 -5.82
CA ARG A 416 31.96 20.27 -5.63
C ARG A 416 32.65 19.61 -4.44
N ASP A 417 31.87 19.11 -3.49
CA ASP A 417 32.40 18.43 -2.31
C ASP A 417 32.48 16.91 -2.52
N PHE A 418 32.04 16.40 -3.68
CA PHE A 418 32.01 14.98 -3.96
C PHE A 418 33.42 14.38 -4.16
N PRO A 419 33.85 13.40 -3.35
CA PRO A 419 35.22 12.88 -3.41
C PRO A 419 35.53 12.05 -4.67
N VAL A 420 36.75 12.21 -5.20
CA VAL A 420 37.23 11.51 -6.41
C VAL A 420 37.16 10.01 -6.26
N ALA A 421 37.58 9.48 -5.10
CA ALA A 421 37.59 8.04 -4.86
C ALA A 421 36.18 7.45 -5.02
N LYS A 422 35.18 8.06 -4.37
CA LYS A 422 33.77 7.65 -4.48
C LYS A 422 33.22 7.80 -5.90
N PHE A 423 33.65 8.83 -6.64
CA PHE A 423 33.23 9.01 -8.03
C PHE A 423 33.78 7.91 -8.93
N VAL A 424 35.03 7.50 -8.72
CA VAL A 424 35.62 6.37 -9.46
C VAL A 424 34.91 5.07 -9.10
N ASP A 425 34.68 4.81 -7.82
CA ASP A 425 33.99 3.59 -7.34
C ASP A 425 32.59 3.49 -7.99
N LEU A 426 31.87 4.62 -8.08
CA LEU A 426 30.59 4.73 -8.76
C LEU A 426 30.65 4.39 -10.25
N VAL A 427 31.65 4.92 -10.98
CA VAL A 427 31.83 4.62 -12.40
C VAL A 427 32.09 3.12 -12.60
N GLU A 428 32.87 2.51 -11.71
CA GLU A 428 33.26 1.10 -11.72
C GLU A 428 32.11 0.15 -11.34
N CYS A 429 31.03 0.63 -10.69
CA CYS A 429 29.84 -0.18 -10.42
C CYS A 429 29.22 -0.77 -11.70
N LEU A 430 29.32 -0.05 -12.82
CA LEU A 430 28.87 -0.52 -14.14
C LEU A 430 30.07 -1.08 -14.91
N PRO A 431 30.06 -2.38 -15.26
CA PRO A 431 31.17 -2.97 -16.01
C PRO A 431 31.27 -2.42 -17.42
N ASP A 432 32.48 -2.41 -18.00
CA ASP A 432 32.73 -1.86 -19.35
C ASP A 432 31.85 -2.48 -20.43
N ILE A 433 31.49 -3.77 -20.30
CA ILE A 433 30.66 -4.48 -21.28
C ILE A 433 29.20 -3.97 -21.26
N ALA A 434 28.74 -3.39 -20.16
CA ALA A 434 27.40 -2.81 -20.08
C ALA A 434 27.26 -1.53 -20.91
N ARG A 435 28.37 -0.82 -21.17
CA ARG A 435 28.40 0.42 -21.95
C ARG A 435 28.69 0.10 -23.41
N SER A 436 27.70 0.31 -24.27
CA SER A 436 27.84 0.22 -25.73
C SER A 436 28.68 1.37 -26.31
N ASP A 437 28.56 2.57 -25.73
CA ASP A 437 29.39 3.73 -26.00
C ASP A 437 29.83 4.41 -24.69
N HIS A 438 30.85 5.27 -24.75
CA HIS A 438 31.38 5.98 -23.57
C HIS A 438 31.08 7.49 -23.61
N ASP A 439 30.13 7.93 -24.43
CA ASP A 439 29.85 9.36 -24.61
C ASP A 439 29.29 9.96 -23.32
N GLY A 440 28.30 9.30 -22.71
CA GLY A 440 27.71 9.70 -21.43
C GLY A 440 28.75 9.78 -20.31
N LEU A 441 29.57 8.74 -20.17
CA LEU A 441 30.67 8.69 -19.22
C LEU A 441 31.71 9.79 -19.44
N TYR A 442 32.09 10.09 -20.69
CA TYR A 442 32.98 11.21 -21.00
C TYR A 442 32.40 12.53 -20.50
N TYR A 443 31.12 12.81 -20.76
CA TYR A 443 30.49 14.05 -20.28
C TYR A 443 30.43 14.10 -18.75
N ALA A 444 30.19 12.99 -18.06
CA ALA A 444 30.21 12.94 -16.59
C ALA A 444 31.60 13.29 -16.04
N ILE A 445 32.65 12.66 -16.58
CA ILE A 445 34.03 12.94 -16.19
C ILE A 445 34.42 14.38 -16.55
N ASP A 446 34.01 14.89 -17.71
CA ASP A 446 34.32 16.25 -18.11
C ASP A 446 33.67 17.30 -17.18
N ILE A 447 32.42 17.07 -16.77
CA ILE A 447 31.75 17.92 -15.77
C ILE A 447 32.50 17.85 -14.44
N TYR A 448 32.91 16.65 -14.00
CA TYR A 448 33.68 16.47 -12.77
C TYR A 448 35.03 17.23 -12.84
N LEU A 449 35.77 17.10 -13.93
CA LEU A 449 37.01 17.87 -14.15
C LEU A 449 36.77 19.38 -14.20
N LYS A 450 35.55 19.83 -14.57
CA LYS A 450 35.15 21.24 -14.55
C LYS A 450 34.96 21.77 -13.14
N GLU A 451 34.15 21.07 -12.34
CA GLU A 451 33.73 21.54 -11.01
C GLU A 451 34.82 21.31 -9.96
N HIS A 452 35.81 20.45 -10.24
CA HIS A 452 36.97 20.20 -9.39
C HIS A 452 38.30 20.61 -10.06
N PRO A 453 38.58 21.92 -10.22
CA PRO A 453 39.82 22.39 -10.87
C PRO A 453 41.09 22.00 -10.10
N GLU A 454 40.98 21.89 -8.77
CA GLU A 454 42.04 21.57 -7.80
C GLU A 454 42.53 20.11 -7.84
N LEU A 455 41.97 19.27 -8.72
CA LEU A 455 42.37 17.87 -8.84
C LEU A 455 43.85 17.70 -9.18
N SER A 456 44.49 16.74 -8.51
CA SER A 456 45.87 16.38 -8.79
C SER A 456 46.04 15.81 -10.21
N LYS A 457 47.24 15.93 -10.78
CA LYS A 457 47.55 15.31 -12.07
C LYS A 457 47.33 13.78 -12.06
N ALA A 458 47.51 13.15 -10.91
CA ALA A 458 47.29 11.71 -10.72
C ALA A 458 45.79 11.37 -10.79
N ASP A 459 44.93 12.18 -10.16
CA ASP A 459 43.48 11.99 -10.15
C ASP A 459 42.86 12.25 -11.52
N LYS A 460 43.28 13.33 -12.20
CA LYS A 460 42.88 13.59 -13.60
C LYS A 460 43.24 12.39 -14.50
N LYS A 461 44.44 11.83 -14.32
CA LYS A 461 44.87 10.62 -15.04
C LYS A 461 44.04 9.39 -14.65
N ARG A 462 43.66 9.22 -13.38
CA ARG A 462 42.83 8.11 -12.91
C ARG A 462 41.44 8.16 -13.55
N LEU A 463 40.78 9.32 -13.52
CA LEU A 463 39.46 9.53 -14.13
C LEU A 463 39.48 9.28 -15.64
N CYS A 464 40.40 9.90 -16.37
CA CYS A 464 40.46 9.76 -17.82
C CYS A 464 40.85 8.35 -18.31
N ARG A 465 41.38 7.49 -17.44
CA ARG A 465 41.67 6.08 -17.77
C ARG A 465 40.41 5.20 -17.83
N LEU A 466 39.32 5.64 -17.19
CA LEU A 466 38.03 4.92 -17.20
C LEU A 466 37.32 5.01 -18.56
N ILE A 467 37.79 5.90 -19.44
CA ILE A 467 37.19 6.12 -20.76
C ILE A 467 37.92 5.25 -21.80
N ASP A 468 37.21 4.29 -22.39
CA ASP A 468 37.66 3.63 -23.60
C ASP A 468 37.50 4.57 -24.81
N CYS A 469 38.63 5.13 -25.25
CA CYS A 469 38.71 6.05 -26.37
C CYS A 469 38.14 5.47 -27.69
N ARG A 470 38.06 4.14 -27.83
CA ARG A 470 37.51 3.48 -29.02
C ARG A 470 35.99 3.47 -29.06
N LYS A 471 35.34 3.59 -27.89
CA LYS A 471 33.88 3.60 -27.70
C LYS A 471 33.26 5.01 -27.75
N LEU A 472 34.07 6.04 -27.96
CA LEU A 472 33.58 7.40 -28.17
C LEU A 472 33.12 7.59 -29.61
N SER A 473 31.96 8.23 -29.78
CA SER A 473 31.47 8.70 -31.07
C SER A 473 32.44 9.75 -31.66
N PRO A 474 32.47 9.93 -33.00
CA PRO A 474 33.41 10.84 -33.65
C PRO A 474 33.27 12.29 -33.13
N ASP A 475 32.04 12.76 -32.92
CA ASP A 475 31.76 14.12 -32.45
C ASP A 475 32.28 14.33 -31.02
N VAL A 476 32.00 13.40 -30.12
CA VAL A 476 32.45 13.47 -28.72
C VAL A 476 33.97 13.31 -28.65
N ARG A 477 34.58 12.50 -29.51
CA ARG A 477 36.04 12.36 -29.60
C ARG A 477 36.70 13.67 -30.04
N ALA A 478 36.17 14.36 -31.05
CA ALA A 478 36.67 15.66 -31.48
C ALA A 478 36.59 16.70 -30.35
N GLN A 479 35.50 16.68 -29.57
CA GLN A 479 35.36 17.52 -28.38
C GLN A 479 36.38 17.14 -27.29
N ALA A 480 36.61 15.86 -27.06
CA ALA A 480 37.58 15.36 -26.07
C ALA A 480 39.04 15.70 -26.44
N ILE A 481 39.38 15.70 -27.74
CA ILE A 481 40.69 16.14 -28.24
C ILE A 481 40.93 17.63 -27.97
N SER A 482 39.87 18.43 -28.09
CA SER A 482 39.91 19.88 -27.88
C SER A 482 39.78 20.28 -26.40
N ASN A 483 39.76 19.32 -25.48
CA ASN A 483 39.52 19.57 -24.07
C ASN A 483 40.82 19.74 -23.28
N ASP A 484 41.15 21.00 -22.97
CA ASP A 484 42.37 21.39 -22.26
C ASP A 484 42.50 20.82 -20.84
N ARG A 485 41.40 20.32 -20.25
CA ARG A 485 41.40 19.72 -18.90
C ARG A 485 41.90 18.28 -18.89
N MET A 486 41.96 17.63 -20.05
CA MET A 486 42.36 16.23 -20.18
C MET A 486 43.88 16.07 -20.14
N PRO A 487 44.41 14.98 -19.56
CA PRO A 487 45.84 14.68 -19.63
C PRO A 487 46.29 14.48 -21.09
N LEU A 488 47.47 15.03 -21.45
CA LEU A 488 48.06 14.89 -22.79
C LEU A 488 48.12 13.43 -23.29
N ARG A 489 48.40 12.49 -22.39
CA ARG A 489 48.42 11.06 -22.72
C ARG A 489 47.08 10.58 -23.28
N THR A 490 45.97 11.03 -22.72
CA THR A 490 44.62 10.66 -23.18
C THR A 490 44.31 11.33 -24.52
N ILE A 491 44.70 12.59 -24.70
CA ILE A 491 44.56 13.31 -25.99
C ILE A 491 45.31 12.58 -27.11
N VAL A 492 46.56 12.16 -26.87
CA VAL A 492 47.35 11.39 -27.84
C VAL A 492 46.68 10.06 -28.19
N GLN A 493 46.09 9.37 -27.21
CA GLN A 493 45.33 8.14 -27.46
C GLN A 493 44.08 8.39 -28.33
N LEU A 494 43.35 9.47 -28.07
CA LEU A 494 42.18 9.86 -28.87
C LEU A 494 42.57 10.19 -30.32
N LEU A 495 43.65 10.95 -30.52
CA LEU A 495 44.19 11.25 -31.85
C LEU A 495 44.64 9.98 -32.60
N PHE A 496 45.27 9.04 -31.90
CA PHE A 496 45.67 7.77 -32.50
C PHE A 496 44.46 6.95 -32.98
N VAL A 497 43.40 6.87 -32.17
CA VAL A 497 42.15 6.18 -32.54
C VAL A 497 41.45 6.88 -33.72
N GLU A 498 41.50 8.21 -33.79
CA GLU A 498 40.99 8.99 -34.93
C GLU A 498 41.78 8.69 -36.22
N GLN A 499 43.11 8.61 -36.12
CA GLN A 499 43.99 8.28 -37.24
C GLN A 499 43.75 6.84 -37.75
N GLU A 500 43.60 5.86 -36.86
CA GLU A 500 43.30 4.48 -37.24
C GLU A 500 41.98 4.37 -38.01
N ARG A 501 40.94 5.09 -37.60
CA ARG A 501 39.63 5.05 -38.25
C ARG A 501 39.61 5.78 -39.58
N THR A 502 40.31 6.90 -39.73
CA THR A 502 40.43 7.61 -41.02
C THR A 502 41.24 6.79 -42.03
N MET A 503 42.33 6.14 -41.60
CA MET A 503 43.11 5.22 -42.44
C MET A 503 42.32 3.95 -42.78
N GLY A 504 41.56 3.40 -41.83
CA GLY A 504 40.68 2.24 -42.05
C GLY A 504 39.52 2.54 -43.01
N ALA A 505 38.88 3.71 -42.90
CA ALA A 505 37.83 4.15 -43.83
C ALA A 505 38.39 4.40 -45.24
N ALA A 506 39.60 4.96 -45.36
CA ALA A 506 40.28 5.12 -46.64
C ALA A 506 40.67 3.75 -47.26
N ALA A 507 41.03 2.76 -46.45
CA ALA A 507 41.31 1.40 -46.90
C ALA A 507 40.04 0.63 -47.31
N SER A 508 38.94 0.74 -46.55
CA SER A 508 37.64 0.12 -46.90
C SER A 508 36.96 0.78 -48.10
N ALA A 509 37.23 2.06 -48.39
CA ALA A 509 36.82 2.70 -49.64
C ALA A 509 37.56 2.14 -50.88
N SER A 510 38.66 1.40 -50.68
CA SER A 510 39.44 0.78 -51.77
C SER A 510 39.11 -0.70 -52.01
N HIS A 511 38.39 -1.37 -51.10
CA HIS A 511 37.93 -2.77 -51.23
C HIS A 511 36.46 -2.90 -50.84
N GLY A 512 35.58 -2.99 -51.84
CA GLY A 512 34.16 -3.21 -51.64
C GLY A 512 33.81 -4.62 -51.16
N ALA A 513 32.73 -4.69 -50.38
CA ALA A 513 31.91 -5.85 -50.00
C ALA A 513 32.45 -6.80 -48.91
N ALA A 514 31.87 -6.69 -47.71
CA ALA A 514 31.04 -7.73 -47.07
C ALA A 514 30.80 -7.36 -45.59
N VAL A 515 29.58 -6.95 -45.26
CA VAL A 515 29.15 -6.78 -43.86
C VAL A 515 28.62 -8.13 -43.37
N THR A 516 29.34 -8.76 -42.45
CA THR A 516 28.79 -9.77 -41.54
C THR A 516 28.44 -9.09 -40.22
N PRO A 517 27.26 -9.35 -39.61
CA PRO A 517 26.93 -8.76 -38.32
C PRO A 517 27.64 -9.56 -37.21
N ASP A 518 28.42 -8.83 -36.41
CA ASP A 518 29.16 -9.32 -35.26
C ASP A 518 28.21 -9.89 -34.19
N ARG A 519 28.40 -11.18 -33.88
CA ARG A 519 27.68 -11.94 -32.85
C ARG A 519 28.67 -12.24 -31.71
N ALA A 520 29.02 -11.25 -30.91
CA ALA A 520 29.96 -11.44 -29.79
C ALA A 520 29.61 -10.68 -28.50
N SER A 521 28.42 -10.06 -28.37
CA SER A 521 28.02 -9.37 -27.13
C SER A 521 27.28 -10.26 -26.11
N VAL A 522 27.11 -11.55 -26.42
CA VAL A 522 26.13 -12.38 -25.71
C VAL A 522 26.75 -13.35 -24.70
N ASP A 523 27.95 -13.86 -24.97
CA ASP A 523 28.64 -14.81 -24.07
C ASP A 523 29.54 -14.12 -23.03
N ALA A 524 29.96 -12.87 -23.29
CA ALA A 524 30.81 -12.10 -22.38
C ALA A 524 30.10 -11.75 -21.05
N ILE A 525 28.77 -11.57 -21.06
CA ILE A 525 27.98 -11.23 -19.88
C ILE A 525 27.92 -12.40 -18.88
N SER A 526 27.97 -13.64 -19.38
CA SER A 526 27.91 -14.85 -18.53
C SER A 526 29.23 -15.13 -17.79
N TRP A 527 30.35 -14.55 -18.24
CA TRP A 527 31.68 -14.74 -17.64
C TRP A 527 32.00 -13.76 -16.51
N LEU A 528 31.20 -12.71 -16.32
CA LEU A 528 31.50 -11.60 -15.41
C LEU A 528 31.37 -11.93 -13.92
N ALA A 529 30.70 -13.03 -13.54
CA ALA A 529 30.49 -13.40 -12.14
C ALA A 529 31.49 -14.41 -11.57
N ALA A 530 32.41 -14.95 -12.39
CA ALA A 530 33.43 -15.88 -11.90
C ALA A 530 34.67 -15.19 -11.29
N ARG A 531 34.84 -13.88 -11.51
CA ARG A 531 36.08 -13.15 -11.19
C ARG A 531 36.12 -12.44 -9.84
N THR A 532 35.05 -12.48 -9.04
CA THR A 532 34.99 -11.80 -7.72
C THR A 532 35.23 -12.72 -6.53
N LYS A 533 35.80 -13.92 -6.71
CA LYS A 533 36.01 -14.87 -5.60
C LYS A 533 37.38 -15.55 -5.48
N GLU A 534 38.39 -15.12 -6.23
CA GLU A 534 39.75 -15.64 -6.04
C GLU A 534 40.73 -14.50 -5.87
N ASP A 535 41.00 -14.14 -4.61
CA ASP A 535 42.29 -13.63 -4.15
C ASP A 535 42.34 -13.66 -2.61
N GLU A 536 42.82 -14.77 -2.05
CA GLU A 536 43.33 -14.89 -0.68
C GLU A 536 44.46 -15.95 -0.71
N PRO A 537 45.70 -15.63 -0.31
CA PRO A 537 46.82 -16.56 -0.47
C PRO A 537 46.89 -17.52 0.72
N ALA A 538 46.72 -18.82 0.45
CA ALA A 538 46.87 -19.88 1.44
C ALA A 538 48.34 -20.08 1.86
N SER A 539 48.61 -20.00 3.17
CA SER A 539 49.85 -20.46 3.79
C SER A 539 49.78 -21.94 4.17
N SER A 540 50.87 -22.65 3.89
CA SER A 540 51.16 -24.06 4.14
C SER A 540 51.06 -24.53 5.60
N ALA A 541 50.55 -25.75 5.83
CA ALA A 541 51.13 -26.75 6.74
C ALA A 541 50.49 -28.15 6.58
N ASP A 542 51.36 -29.17 6.66
CA ASP A 542 51.17 -30.62 6.51
C ASP A 542 50.14 -31.31 7.44
N HIS A 543 49.50 -32.41 6.98
CA HIS A 543 49.76 -33.79 7.48
C HIS A 543 48.93 -34.89 6.77
N LYS A 544 49.58 -36.07 6.65
CA LYS A 544 49.13 -37.40 6.19
C LYS A 544 47.86 -37.88 6.94
N SER A 545 47.01 -38.81 6.48
CA SER A 545 47.19 -40.21 6.03
C SER A 545 45.79 -40.74 5.67
N GLU A 546 45.56 -41.35 4.51
CA GLU A 546 45.56 -42.81 4.23
C GLU A 546 44.19 -43.50 4.40
N VAL A 547 43.94 -44.50 3.53
CA VAL A 547 43.02 -45.65 3.66
C VAL A 547 41.68 -45.65 2.86
N HIS A 548 41.76 -46.42 1.76
CA HIS A 548 40.80 -47.41 1.22
C HIS A 548 39.63 -47.01 0.31
N ARG A 549 39.83 -47.37 -0.97
CA ARG A 549 38.86 -47.99 -1.90
C ARG A 549 38.72 -49.50 -1.56
N PRO A 550 37.65 -50.21 -1.96
CA PRO A 550 37.39 -50.59 -3.37
C PRO A 550 35.89 -50.53 -3.75
N ARG A 551 35.43 -50.29 -4.98
CA ARG A 551 35.71 -50.81 -6.34
C ARG A 551 35.19 -52.23 -6.60
N ARG A 552 34.11 -52.34 -7.39
CA ARG A 552 33.90 -53.27 -8.54
C ARG A 552 32.49 -53.04 -9.11
N ASP A 553 32.35 -52.57 -10.36
CA ASP A 553 32.39 -53.31 -11.65
C ASP A 553 31.10 -54.16 -11.82
N HIS A 554 30.34 -54.22 -12.91
CA HIS A 554 30.49 -54.08 -14.37
C HIS A 554 29.07 -53.75 -14.96
N ALA A 555 28.88 -52.86 -15.95
CA ALA A 555 28.80 -53.12 -17.41
C ALA A 555 27.76 -54.20 -17.83
N ARG A 556 26.94 -54.15 -18.89
CA ARG A 556 26.50 -53.19 -19.95
C ARG A 556 25.58 -54.03 -20.91
N VAL A 557 24.76 -53.38 -21.75
CA VAL A 557 24.12 -53.88 -23.01
C VAL A 557 22.77 -54.64 -22.86
N ALA A 558 21.62 -54.03 -23.23
CA ALA A 558 20.84 -54.06 -24.52
C ALA A 558 20.01 -55.36 -24.70
N ASP A 559 18.86 -55.47 -25.35
CA ASP A 559 18.00 -54.66 -26.23
C ASP A 559 16.62 -55.38 -26.28
N GLY A 560 15.55 -54.73 -26.75
CA GLY A 560 14.45 -55.41 -27.44
C GLY A 560 13.08 -55.59 -26.73
N GLY A 561 12.04 -54.97 -27.30
CA GLY A 561 10.90 -55.74 -27.83
C GLY A 561 9.55 -55.75 -27.09
N ALA A 562 8.64 -54.89 -27.55
CA ALA A 562 7.21 -55.14 -27.87
C ALA A 562 6.16 -55.60 -26.81
N ALA A 563 5.20 -54.69 -26.58
CA ALA A 563 3.73 -54.82 -26.59
C ALA A 563 3.01 -56.09 -26.10
N SER A 564 2.02 -55.93 -25.19
CA SER A 564 0.58 -56.08 -25.48
C SER A 564 -0.30 -56.00 -24.21
N MET A 565 -1.38 -55.22 -24.34
CA MET A 565 -2.74 -55.27 -23.74
C MET A 565 -3.04 -56.26 -22.58
N THR A 566 -3.80 -55.93 -21.52
CA THR A 566 -5.27 -55.69 -21.54
C THR A 566 -5.79 -55.53 -20.09
N ARG A 567 -6.97 -54.90 -20.00
CA ARG A 567 -8.10 -55.13 -19.06
C ARG A 567 -8.25 -54.28 -17.79
N SER A 568 -9.28 -53.45 -17.90
CA SER A 568 -10.08 -52.73 -16.91
C SER A 568 -11.02 -53.63 -16.08
N LEU A 569 -11.72 -52.95 -15.14
CA LEU A 569 -12.92 -53.32 -14.33
C LEU A 569 -12.58 -53.89 -12.94
N SER A 570 -13.18 -53.52 -11.81
CA SER A 570 -14.37 -52.67 -11.52
C SER A 570 -14.54 -52.48 -10.00
N VAL A 571 -15.00 -51.28 -9.61
CA VAL A 571 -16.07 -50.94 -8.64
C VAL A 571 -16.59 -52.04 -7.69
N SER A 572 -16.60 -51.78 -6.36
CA SER A 572 -17.85 -51.72 -5.57
C SER A 572 -17.68 -51.34 -4.10
N THR A 573 -18.56 -50.42 -3.72
CA THR A 573 -19.07 -50.01 -2.40
C THR A 573 -19.47 -51.14 -1.45
N LYS A 574 -19.37 -50.90 -0.13
CA LYS A 574 -20.43 -51.12 0.87
C LYS A 574 -20.00 -50.75 2.31
N THR A 575 -20.68 -49.78 2.91
CA THR A 575 -21.07 -49.71 4.35
C THR A 575 -22.23 -50.70 4.62
N PRO A 576 -22.71 -51.01 5.86
CA PRO A 576 -22.72 -50.15 7.06
C PRO A 576 -22.68 -50.84 8.48
N LEU A 577 -22.83 -50.00 9.51
CA LEU A 577 -23.42 -50.20 10.87
C LEU A 577 -22.66 -50.93 12.00
N GLY A 578 -22.67 -50.29 13.19
CA GLY A 578 -22.55 -50.95 14.51
C GLY A 578 -21.83 -50.12 15.58
N GLY A 579 -22.58 -49.49 16.49
CA GLY A 579 -22.05 -48.58 17.52
C GLY A 579 -21.51 -49.25 18.80
N ARG A 580 -20.86 -48.46 19.66
CA ARG A 580 -20.75 -48.72 21.11
C ARG A 580 -20.46 -47.45 21.91
N LYS A 581 -21.13 -47.37 23.06
CA LYS A 581 -21.23 -46.31 24.06
C LYS A 581 -20.05 -46.26 25.05
N GLU A 582 -19.86 -45.05 25.61
CA GLU A 582 -19.49 -44.67 27.00
C GLU A 582 -18.10 -44.99 27.59
N ARG A 583 -17.40 -43.91 28.01
CA ARG A 583 -17.11 -43.58 29.43
C ARG A 583 -16.32 -42.26 29.54
N THR A 584 -16.84 -41.28 30.26
CA THR A 584 -16.03 -40.26 30.95
C THR A 584 -16.57 -40.07 32.36
N THR A 585 -15.67 -40.27 33.33
CA THR A 585 -15.87 -40.22 34.77
C THR A 585 -15.72 -38.80 35.33
N GLU A 586 -16.34 -38.64 36.49
CA GLU A 586 -16.65 -37.45 37.28
C GLU A 586 -15.47 -36.62 37.83
N GLU A 587 -15.89 -35.43 38.25
CA GLU A 587 -15.30 -34.42 39.14
C GLU A 587 -14.45 -34.94 40.31
N ARG A 588 -13.39 -34.18 40.62
CA ARG A 588 -13.03 -33.86 42.02
C ARG A 588 -12.18 -32.58 42.09
N GLY A 589 -12.64 -31.63 42.90
CA GLY A 589 -12.12 -30.27 42.95
C GLY A 589 -10.94 -29.99 43.88
N SER A 590 -10.64 -28.68 43.93
CA SER A 590 -10.09 -27.89 45.03
C SER A 590 -8.69 -28.21 45.57
N ARG A 591 -7.75 -27.27 45.35
CA ARG A 591 -7.06 -26.59 46.47
C ARG A 591 -6.20 -25.38 46.05
N MET A 592 -6.39 -24.32 46.83
CA MET A 592 -5.61 -23.08 46.92
C MET A 592 -4.10 -23.31 47.09
N ARG A 593 -3.29 -22.34 46.63
CA ARG A 593 -2.21 -21.75 47.43
C ARG A 593 -1.72 -20.41 46.88
N ASN A 594 -1.97 -19.35 47.65
CA ASN A 594 -1.19 -18.11 47.66
C ASN A 594 0.12 -18.34 48.45
N LYS A 595 1.18 -17.65 48.00
CA LYS A 595 2.37 -17.15 48.71
C LYS A 595 3.11 -16.30 47.65
N GLU A 596 3.59 -15.09 47.87
CA GLU A 596 3.80 -14.26 49.07
C GLU A 596 3.85 -12.79 48.60
#